data_AF-A0A496XTM4-F1
#
_entry.id   AF-A0A496XTM4-F1
#
_cell.length_a   1.000
_cell.length_b   1.000
_cell.length_c   1.000
_cell.angle_alpha   90.00
_cell.angle_beta   90.00
_cell.angle_gamma   90.00
#
_symmetry.space_group_name_H-M   'P 1'
#
loop_
_entity.id
_entity.type
_entity.pdbx_description
1 polymer ?
#
loop_
_entity_poly.entity_id
_entity_poly.type
_entity_poly.pdbx_seq_one_letter_code
_entity_poly.pdbx_strand_id
1 'polypeptide(L)'
;MERPSYLSKYLFDWEVLEVFLEGKSALDTAHFVGSVNDKKEAGNLLKGYGFNPTDPVLMAELFGNFQEALQFIKRYFLKEGTPLGVDLKIPPSIFMITDVCELFVMASAEEKDIEKKLWAEIILKVLHTIVHVDRDWRSSYFSVIQTQVFDRFYKQIFRDSENELYVAEKRDSEDRIPLIDFSVKSRKSRDSVILKLLHKADNVAEELFDRVGVRFITKSSFDSLQLIKFLTEHNIVMPQNIKPSRSINTIFDLEKFKNSFNDLIEKASQENYNEKSFLKKIDEIAGDCQFSENNISKNVHSSKAYKSIQFTGRQLIRYQNPFFEEFNSLRQDAKAETGNPLAQKILSMDMSLIARDIRFFFPYEVQIVDGKNKQINAEGDASHQEYKKGQQLTSLKRLFKPLMELKKISIDESFIN
;
A
#
# COMPACT_ATOMS: atom_id res chain seq x y z
N MET A 1 18.41 -35.78 -34.56
CA MET A 1 19.48 -34.79 -34.81
C MET A 1 19.84 -34.16 -33.49
N GLU A 2 21.08 -34.35 -33.02
CA GLU A 2 21.57 -33.62 -31.84
C GLU A 2 21.57 -32.12 -32.16
N ARG A 3 20.93 -31.33 -31.30
CA ARG A 3 20.89 -29.88 -31.47
C ARG A 3 22.33 -29.34 -31.34
N PRO A 4 22.78 -28.43 -32.23
CA PRO A 4 24.09 -27.81 -32.12
C PRO A 4 24.34 -27.21 -30.74
N SER A 5 25.46 -27.57 -30.10
CA SER A 5 25.78 -27.21 -28.71
C SER A 5 25.93 -25.71 -28.46
N TYR A 6 26.17 -24.91 -29.50
CA TYR A 6 26.25 -23.45 -29.37
C TYR A 6 24.87 -22.79 -29.21
N LEU A 7 23.77 -23.44 -29.64
CA LEU A 7 22.44 -22.83 -29.61
C LEU A 7 22.00 -22.52 -28.18
N SER A 8 22.36 -23.35 -27.20
CA SER A 8 22.02 -23.11 -25.78
C SER A 8 22.56 -21.78 -25.24
N LYS A 9 23.66 -21.26 -25.82
CA LYS A 9 24.22 -19.94 -25.46
C LYS A 9 23.37 -18.76 -25.95
N TYR A 10 22.54 -18.98 -26.97
CA TYR A 10 21.71 -17.97 -27.63
C TYR A 10 20.21 -18.20 -27.42
N LEU A 11 19.83 -19.20 -26.63
CA LEU A 11 18.46 -19.39 -26.21
C LEU A 11 18.14 -18.38 -25.13
N PHE A 12 17.21 -17.49 -25.41
CA PHE A 12 16.67 -16.55 -24.46
C PHE A 12 15.37 -17.09 -23.88
N ASP A 13 15.20 -16.88 -22.58
CA ASP A 13 13.88 -16.88 -21.97
C ASP A 13 13.24 -15.53 -22.27
N TRP A 14 12.38 -15.51 -23.29
CA TRP A 14 11.73 -14.29 -23.75
C TRP A 14 10.82 -13.66 -22.69
N GLU A 15 10.21 -14.45 -21.80
CA GLU A 15 9.38 -13.90 -20.73
C GLU A 15 10.22 -13.18 -19.68
N VAL A 16 11.39 -13.74 -19.34
CA VAL A 16 12.35 -13.05 -18.47
C VAL A 16 12.85 -11.77 -19.14
N LEU A 17 13.12 -11.79 -20.45
CA LEU A 17 13.50 -10.59 -21.20
C LEU A 17 12.38 -9.54 -21.20
N GLU A 18 11.11 -9.92 -21.33
CA GLU A 18 9.97 -8.99 -21.22
C GLU A 18 9.91 -8.33 -19.84
N VAL A 19 10.25 -9.05 -18.76
CA VAL A 19 10.38 -8.45 -17.42
C VAL A 19 11.48 -7.38 -17.40
N PHE A 20 12.64 -7.65 -18.01
CA PHE A 20 13.75 -6.69 -18.05
C PHE A 20 13.53 -5.51 -19.01
N LEU A 21 12.90 -5.73 -20.16
CA LEU A 21 12.88 -4.79 -21.29
C LEU A 21 11.53 -4.09 -21.47
N GLU A 22 10.42 -4.74 -21.11
CA GLU A 22 9.07 -4.22 -21.32
C GLU A 22 8.35 -3.84 -20.01
N GLY A 23 9.00 -4.09 -18.86
CA GLY A 23 8.41 -3.80 -17.55
C GLY A 23 7.28 -4.76 -17.16
N LYS A 24 7.25 -5.96 -17.76
CA LYS A 24 6.31 -7.03 -17.38
C LYS A 24 6.53 -7.43 -15.93
N SER A 25 5.46 -7.73 -15.20
CA SER A 25 5.57 -8.20 -13.83
C SER A 25 6.14 -9.62 -13.78
N ALA A 26 7.04 -9.91 -12.83
CA ALA A 26 7.50 -11.27 -12.57
C ALA A 26 6.35 -12.22 -12.17
N LEU A 27 5.23 -11.69 -11.67
CA LEU A 27 4.04 -12.49 -11.35
C LEU A 27 3.26 -12.93 -12.62
N ASP A 28 3.46 -12.25 -13.75
CA ASP A 28 2.75 -12.48 -15.01
C ASP A 28 3.51 -13.39 -15.99
N THR A 29 4.71 -13.85 -15.63
CA THR A 29 5.43 -14.85 -16.43
C THR A 29 4.75 -16.22 -16.31
N ALA A 30 4.73 -16.99 -17.39
CA ALA A 30 4.29 -18.38 -17.37
C ALA A 30 5.20 -19.22 -16.48
N HIS A 31 6.50 -18.93 -16.46
CA HIS A 31 7.46 -19.55 -15.55
C HIS A 31 8.01 -18.51 -14.57
N PHE A 32 7.69 -18.66 -13.28
CA PHE A 32 8.17 -17.75 -12.23
C PHE A 32 9.69 -17.88 -11.99
N VAL A 33 10.21 -19.08 -12.24
CA VAL A 33 11.62 -19.43 -12.11
C VAL A 33 12.08 -19.94 -13.47
N GLY A 34 13.27 -19.54 -13.90
CA GLY A 34 13.92 -20.17 -15.06
C GLY A 34 14.19 -21.67 -14.83
N SER A 35 14.86 -22.33 -15.76
CA SER A 35 15.17 -23.76 -15.62
C SER A 35 16.08 -24.04 -14.42
N VAL A 36 15.52 -24.66 -13.36
CA VAL A 36 16.22 -25.15 -12.17
C VAL A 36 16.13 -26.67 -12.12
N ASN A 37 17.22 -27.34 -12.46
CA ASN A 37 17.25 -28.79 -12.62
C ASN A 37 17.50 -29.52 -11.30
N ASP A 38 18.22 -28.90 -10.37
CA ASP A 38 18.61 -29.52 -9.12
C ASP A 38 18.60 -28.55 -7.92
N LYS A 39 18.75 -29.11 -6.71
CA LYS A 39 18.80 -28.32 -5.47
C LYS A 39 19.99 -27.36 -5.41
N LYS A 40 21.07 -27.63 -6.13
CA LYS A 40 22.27 -26.77 -6.14
C LYS A 40 22.00 -25.51 -6.98
N GLU A 41 21.37 -25.66 -8.14
CA GLU A 41 20.88 -24.56 -8.96
C GLU A 41 19.83 -23.75 -8.20
N ALA A 42 18.88 -24.41 -7.51
CA ALA A 42 17.91 -23.74 -6.64
C ALA A 42 18.61 -22.92 -5.54
N GLY A 43 19.62 -23.49 -4.89
CA GLY A 43 20.42 -22.80 -3.88
C GLY A 43 21.20 -21.60 -4.44
N ASN A 44 21.75 -21.71 -5.65
CA ASN A 44 22.40 -20.58 -6.31
C ASN A 44 21.42 -19.46 -6.66
N LEU A 45 20.22 -19.82 -7.11
CA LEU A 45 19.15 -18.85 -7.36
C LEU A 45 18.74 -18.15 -6.07
N LEU A 46 18.56 -18.89 -4.97
CA LEU A 46 18.27 -18.32 -3.65
C LEU A 46 19.37 -17.36 -3.18
N LYS A 47 20.65 -17.71 -3.40
CA LYS A 47 21.77 -16.80 -3.12
C LYS A 47 21.66 -15.50 -3.92
N GLY A 48 21.34 -15.59 -5.21
CA GLY A 48 21.11 -14.42 -6.06
C GLY A 48 19.90 -13.59 -5.62
N TYR A 49 18.87 -14.25 -5.09
CA TYR A 49 17.68 -13.62 -4.53
C TYR A 49 17.95 -12.93 -3.16
N GLY A 50 19.03 -13.29 -2.48
CA GLY A 50 19.43 -12.70 -1.19
C GLY A 50 19.27 -13.62 0.03
N PHE A 51 18.96 -14.91 -0.16
CA PHE A 51 18.94 -15.90 0.90
C PHE A 51 20.15 -16.83 0.78
N ASN A 52 20.91 -16.99 1.87
CA ASN A 52 22.02 -17.94 1.88
C ASN A 52 21.52 -19.34 2.31
N PRO A 53 21.54 -20.37 1.43
CA PRO A 53 21.09 -21.72 1.77
C PRO A 53 21.91 -22.41 2.86
N THR A 54 23.13 -21.92 3.14
CA THR A 54 23.95 -22.47 4.22
C THR A 54 23.64 -21.86 5.59
N ASP A 55 22.81 -20.82 5.64
CA ASP A 55 22.40 -20.17 6.87
C ASP A 55 21.07 -20.79 7.36
N PRO A 56 21.07 -21.57 8.46
CA PRO A 56 19.87 -22.24 8.95
C PRO A 56 18.80 -21.26 9.44
N VAL A 57 19.17 -20.05 9.89
CA VAL A 57 18.22 -19.05 10.37
C VAL A 57 17.45 -18.47 9.19
N LEU A 58 18.16 -18.05 8.14
CA LEU A 58 17.53 -17.51 6.93
C LEU A 58 16.65 -18.56 6.22
N MET A 59 17.07 -19.82 6.23
CA MET A 59 16.28 -20.92 5.68
C MET A 59 15.03 -21.21 6.52
N ALA A 60 15.10 -21.14 7.85
CA ALA A 60 13.94 -21.25 8.71
C ALA A 60 12.95 -20.09 8.50
N GLU A 61 13.43 -18.86 8.34
CA GLU A 61 12.59 -17.70 7.98
C GLU A 61 11.90 -17.89 6.63
N LEU A 62 12.65 -18.33 5.61
CA LEU A 62 12.10 -18.61 4.27
C LEU A 62 11.05 -19.73 4.33
N PHE A 63 11.29 -20.77 5.11
CA PHE A 63 10.33 -21.85 5.32
C PHE A 63 9.07 -21.36 6.05
N GLY A 64 9.21 -20.47 7.04
CA GLY A 64 8.08 -19.80 7.68
C GLY A 64 7.23 -19.01 6.68
N ASN A 65 7.87 -18.25 5.79
CA ASN A 65 7.19 -17.52 4.71
C ASN A 65 6.50 -18.48 3.72
N PHE A 66 7.09 -19.64 3.45
CA PHE A 66 6.45 -20.68 2.63
C PHE A 66 5.18 -21.24 3.28
N GLN A 67 5.22 -21.52 4.59
CA GLN A 67 4.01 -21.94 5.33
C GLN A 67 2.94 -20.84 5.35
N GLU A 68 3.33 -19.58 5.51
CA GLU A 68 2.43 -18.43 5.40
C GLU A 68 1.79 -18.37 4.00
N ALA A 69 2.56 -18.58 2.93
CA ALA A 69 2.04 -18.60 1.57
C ALA A 69 0.97 -19.68 1.37
N LEU A 70 1.20 -20.91 1.88
CA LEU A 70 0.22 -21.99 1.81
C LEU A 70 -1.08 -21.63 2.55
N GLN A 71 -0.97 -21.07 3.75
CA GLN A 71 -2.14 -20.66 4.54
C GLN A 71 -2.90 -19.51 3.87
N PHE A 72 -2.17 -18.54 3.32
CA PHE A 72 -2.73 -17.42 2.59
C PHE A 72 -3.53 -17.91 1.38
N ILE A 73 -2.96 -18.83 0.58
CA ILE A 73 -3.63 -19.43 -0.58
C ILE A 73 -4.90 -20.17 -0.15
N LYS A 74 -4.82 -21.03 0.88
CA LYS A 74 -6.00 -21.75 1.40
C LYS A 74 -7.11 -20.80 1.82
N ARG A 75 -6.75 -19.73 2.54
CA ARG A 75 -7.69 -18.77 3.11
C ARG A 75 -8.36 -17.90 2.05
N TYR A 76 -7.60 -17.42 1.06
CA TYR A 76 -8.06 -16.39 0.13
C TYR A 76 -8.35 -16.88 -1.28
N PHE A 77 -7.86 -18.05 -1.69
CA PHE A 77 -8.04 -18.52 -3.08
C PHE A 77 -8.74 -19.86 -3.20
N LEU A 78 -8.82 -20.67 -2.15
CA LEU A 78 -9.46 -21.99 -2.20
C LEU A 78 -10.82 -21.99 -1.52
N LYS A 79 -11.73 -22.87 -1.98
CA LYS A 79 -13.04 -23.06 -1.36
C LYS A 79 -12.98 -23.41 0.13
N GLU A 80 -11.87 -23.99 0.60
CA GLU A 80 -11.63 -24.30 2.01
C GLU A 80 -11.68 -23.05 2.91
N GLY A 81 -11.26 -21.89 2.41
CA GLY A 81 -11.16 -20.65 3.19
C GLY A 81 -12.14 -19.55 2.79
N THR A 82 -12.66 -19.59 1.56
CA THR A 82 -13.54 -18.54 1.02
C THR A 82 -14.60 -19.12 0.07
N PRO A 83 -15.86 -18.66 0.12
CA PRO A 83 -16.88 -19.07 -0.85
C PRO A 83 -16.53 -18.73 -2.30
N LEU A 84 -15.68 -17.70 -2.52
CA LEU A 84 -15.22 -17.26 -3.84
C LEU A 84 -14.01 -18.04 -4.36
N GLY A 85 -13.50 -19.00 -3.59
CA GLY A 85 -12.31 -19.74 -3.94
C GLY A 85 -12.56 -20.80 -5.02
N VAL A 86 -11.47 -21.22 -5.66
CA VAL A 86 -11.50 -22.35 -6.60
C VAL A 86 -11.58 -23.68 -5.86
N ASP A 87 -12.27 -24.64 -6.47
CA ASP A 87 -12.41 -26.01 -5.96
C ASP A 87 -11.17 -26.84 -6.29
N LEU A 88 -10.05 -26.44 -5.71
CA LEU A 88 -8.75 -27.07 -5.91
C LEU A 88 -8.13 -27.39 -4.57
N LYS A 89 -7.36 -28.49 -4.52
CA LYS A 89 -6.62 -28.91 -3.33
C LYS A 89 -5.14 -28.88 -3.63
N ILE A 90 -4.38 -28.34 -2.68
CA ILE A 90 -2.91 -28.34 -2.76
C ILE A 90 -2.43 -29.80 -2.71
N PRO A 91 -1.56 -30.25 -3.65
CA PRO A 91 -1.04 -31.60 -3.67
C PRO A 91 -0.35 -31.99 -2.35
N PRO A 92 -0.57 -33.23 -1.83
CA PRO A 92 0.05 -33.69 -0.59
C PRO A 92 1.58 -33.58 -0.58
N SER A 93 2.22 -33.78 -1.73
CA SER A 93 3.67 -33.65 -1.90
C SER A 93 4.21 -32.28 -1.50
N ILE A 94 3.42 -31.21 -1.62
CA ILE A 94 3.83 -29.85 -1.25
C ILE A 94 3.85 -29.68 0.27
N PHE A 95 2.92 -30.32 1.00
CA PHE A 95 2.93 -30.31 2.46
C PHE A 95 4.08 -31.13 3.06
N MET A 96 4.64 -32.06 2.27
CA MET A 96 5.79 -32.88 2.68
C MET A 96 7.13 -32.19 2.43
N ILE A 97 7.15 -31.01 1.79
CA ILE A 97 8.37 -30.24 1.56
C ILE A 97 8.93 -29.79 2.92
N THR A 98 10.20 -30.13 3.16
CA THR A 98 10.97 -29.68 4.33
C THR A 98 12.06 -28.68 3.96
N ASP A 99 12.40 -28.59 2.67
CA ASP A 99 13.41 -27.72 2.11
C ASP A 99 12.81 -26.93 0.94
N VAL A 100 12.75 -25.60 1.06
CA VAL A 100 12.14 -24.71 0.05
C VAL A 100 12.83 -24.85 -1.31
N CYS A 101 14.09 -25.30 -1.39
CA CYS A 101 14.76 -25.59 -2.66
C CYS A 101 14.00 -26.63 -3.50
N GLU A 102 13.31 -27.57 -2.87
CA GLU A 102 12.47 -28.56 -3.57
C GLU A 102 11.32 -27.91 -4.33
N LEU A 103 10.79 -26.79 -3.82
CA LEU A 103 9.72 -26.06 -4.49
C LEU A 103 10.19 -25.45 -5.82
N PHE A 104 11.42 -24.93 -5.86
CA PHE A 104 12.03 -24.40 -7.09
C PHE A 104 12.25 -25.50 -8.13
N VAL A 105 12.76 -26.67 -7.71
CA VAL A 105 12.93 -27.83 -8.59
C VAL A 105 11.59 -28.33 -9.12
N MET A 106 10.54 -28.37 -8.26
CA MET A 106 9.20 -28.75 -8.68
C MET A 106 8.60 -27.79 -9.70
N ALA A 107 8.86 -26.48 -9.57
CA ALA A 107 8.39 -25.46 -10.52
C ALA A 107 9.09 -25.55 -11.89
N SER A 108 10.27 -26.17 -11.97
CA SER A 108 11.02 -26.34 -13.22
C SER A 108 10.94 -27.76 -13.81
N ALA A 109 10.20 -28.68 -13.18
CA ALA A 109 10.13 -30.08 -13.60
C ALA A 109 9.47 -30.27 -14.98
N GLU A 110 9.93 -31.28 -15.74
CA GLU A 110 9.37 -31.65 -17.05
C GLU A 110 7.94 -32.25 -16.97
N GLU A 111 7.25 -32.26 -18.13
CA GLU A 111 5.81 -32.44 -18.40
C GLU A 111 5.04 -33.57 -17.68
N LYS A 112 5.68 -34.48 -16.95
CA LYS A 112 4.99 -35.62 -16.31
C LYS A 112 4.08 -35.21 -15.16
N ASP A 113 4.26 -34.03 -14.56
CA ASP A 113 3.43 -33.56 -13.44
C ASP A 113 3.13 -32.05 -13.53
N ILE A 114 2.45 -31.67 -14.62
CA ILE A 114 2.07 -30.27 -14.93
C ILE A 114 1.30 -29.64 -13.76
N GLU A 115 0.45 -30.39 -13.07
CA GLU A 115 -0.31 -29.87 -11.93
C GLU A 115 0.59 -29.48 -10.77
N LYS A 116 1.55 -30.33 -10.36
CA LYS A 116 2.50 -29.97 -9.30
C LYS A 116 3.38 -28.80 -9.68
N LYS A 117 3.79 -28.72 -10.95
CA LYS A 117 4.56 -27.59 -11.48
C LYS A 117 3.80 -26.28 -11.29
N LEU A 118 2.55 -26.22 -11.76
CA LEU A 118 1.72 -25.02 -11.67
C LEU A 118 1.45 -24.61 -10.21
N TRP A 119 1.22 -25.59 -9.32
CA TRP A 119 1.10 -25.30 -7.89
C TRP A 119 2.37 -24.72 -7.28
N ALA A 120 3.53 -25.28 -7.62
CA ALA A 120 4.82 -24.77 -7.16
C ALA A 120 5.04 -23.31 -7.62
N GLU A 121 4.73 -23.00 -8.89
CA GLU A 121 4.81 -21.64 -9.42
C GLU A 121 3.87 -20.66 -8.70
N ILE A 122 2.60 -21.06 -8.46
CA ILE A 122 1.63 -20.23 -7.71
C ILE A 122 2.15 -19.92 -6.31
N ILE A 123 2.68 -20.93 -5.61
CA ILE A 123 3.18 -20.75 -4.24
C ILE A 123 4.43 -19.86 -4.24
N LEU A 124 5.34 -20.03 -5.20
CA LEU A 124 6.52 -19.18 -5.32
C LEU A 124 6.17 -17.72 -5.60
N LYS A 125 5.16 -17.46 -6.43
CA LYS A 125 4.62 -16.11 -6.68
C LYS A 125 4.08 -15.45 -5.40
N VAL A 126 3.32 -16.19 -4.59
CA VAL A 126 2.81 -15.68 -3.31
C VAL A 126 3.94 -15.52 -2.28
N LEU A 127 4.87 -16.48 -2.21
CA LEU A 127 6.05 -16.45 -1.35
C LEU A 127 6.91 -15.21 -1.65
N HIS A 128 7.15 -14.91 -2.92
CA HIS A 128 7.86 -13.72 -3.37
C HIS A 128 7.22 -12.45 -2.81
N THR A 129 5.91 -12.27 -2.98
CA THR A 129 5.20 -11.11 -2.43
C THR A 129 5.32 -11.04 -0.91
N ILE A 130 5.17 -12.17 -0.20
CA ILE A 130 5.31 -12.22 1.26
C ILE A 130 6.71 -11.79 1.71
N VAL A 131 7.75 -12.32 1.07
CA VAL A 131 9.14 -11.93 1.38
C VAL A 131 9.36 -10.44 1.18
N HIS A 132 8.82 -9.85 0.12
CA HIS A 132 8.91 -8.40 -0.10
C HIS A 132 8.19 -7.58 0.97
N VAL A 133 7.03 -8.05 1.46
CA VAL A 133 6.31 -7.41 2.57
C VAL A 133 7.10 -7.52 3.87
N ASP A 134 7.76 -8.65 4.13
CA ASP A 134 8.52 -8.93 5.34
C ASP A 134 9.81 -8.11 5.45
N ARG A 135 10.50 -7.91 4.33
CA ARG A 135 11.74 -7.13 4.28
C ARG A 135 11.52 -5.62 4.20
N ASP A 136 10.28 -5.14 4.34
CA ASP A 136 9.98 -3.71 4.46
C ASP A 136 10.39 -3.18 5.85
N TRP A 137 11.63 -2.72 5.94
CA TRP A 137 12.23 -2.15 7.15
C TRP A 137 11.42 -1.02 7.78
N ARG A 138 10.60 -0.30 7.00
CA ARG A 138 9.79 0.83 7.50
C ARG A 138 8.67 0.37 8.40
N SER A 139 8.26 -0.90 8.27
CA SER A 139 7.27 -1.52 9.16
C SER A 139 7.72 -1.49 10.63
N SER A 140 9.02 -1.56 10.90
CA SER A 140 9.59 -1.47 12.25
C SER A 140 9.42 -0.08 12.89
N TYR A 141 9.24 0.96 12.07
CA TYR A 141 9.10 2.35 12.50
C TYR A 141 7.65 2.84 12.46
N PHE A 142 6.69 1.94 12.17
CA PHE A 142 5.33 2.32 11.82
C PHE A 142 4.59 3.08 12.93
N SER A 143 4.79 2.70 14.20
CA SER A 143 4.19 3.42 15.34
C SER A 143 4.65 4.88 15.39
N VAL A 144 5.96 5.10 15.28
CA VAL A 144 6.58 6.43 15.31
C VAL A 144 6.15 7.27 14.10
N ILE A 145 6.05 6.64 12.92
CA ILE A 145 5.53 7.28 11.70
C ILE A 145 4.09 7.76 11.94
N GLN A 146 3.21 6.89 12.45
CA GLN A 146 1.81 7.21 12.69
C GLN A 146 1.66 8.37 13.66
N THR A 147 2.36 8.35 14.79
CA THR A 147 2.33 9.44 15.77
C THR A 147 2.74 10.76 15.14
N GLN A 148 3.89 10.82 14.45
CA GLN A 148 4.35 12.08 13.83
C GLN A 148 3.42 12.61 12.74
N VAL A 149 2.80 11.72 11.96
CA VAL A 149 1.86 12.11 10.90
C VAL A 149 0.51 12.52 11.48
N PHE A 150 -0.02 11.81 12.46
CA PHE A 150 -1.35 12.08 13.00
C PHE A 150 -1.37 13.25 13.97
N ASP A 151 -0.36 13.43 14.82
CA ASP A 151 -0.32 14.48 15.84
C ASP A 151 -0.47 15.88 15.25
N ARG A 152 0.10 16.14 14.07
CA ARG A 152 -0.04 17.43 13.37
C ARG A 152 -1.48 17.72 12.94
N PHE A 153 -2.28 16.70 12.62
CA PHE A 153 -3.69 16.88 12.30
C PHE A 153 -4.52 16.99 13.59
N TYR A 154 -4.27 16.12 14.57
CA TYR A 154 -4.99 16.15 15.85
C TYR A 154 -4.84 17.47 16.59
N LYS A 155 -3.68 18.13 16.51
CA LYS A 155 -3.43 19.46 17.11
C LYS A 155 -4.37 20.56 16.61
N GLN A 156 -5.01 20.36 15.47
CA GLN A 156 -5.82 21.38 14.77
C GLN A 156 -7.31 21.03 14.81
N ILE A 157 -7.67 19.91 15.45
CA ILE A 157 -9.04 19.42 15.53
C ILE A 157 -9.54 19.63 16.95
N PHE A 158 -10.65 20.35 17.06
CA PHE A 158 -11.26 20.69 18.34
C PHE A 158 -12.73 20.30 18.36
N ARG A 159 -13.29 20.28 19.57
CA ARG A 159 -14.72 20.12 19.82
C ARG A 159 -15.23 21.27 20.66
N ASP A 160 -16.40 21.79 20.30
CA ASP A 160 -17.04 22.88 21.02
C ASP A 160 -17.90 22.36 22.19
N SER A 161 -18.63 23.27 22.85
CA SER A 161 -19.53 22.94 23.95
C SER A 161 -20.69 22.03 23.56
N GLU A 162 -21.06 21.99 22.27
CA GLU A 162 -22.12 21.15 21.71
C GLU A 162 -21.58 19.82 21.17
N ASN A 163 -20.29 19.56 21.36
CA ASN A 163 -19.58 18.36 20.90
C ASN A 163 -19.45 18.27 19.35
N GLU A 164 -19.61 19.39 18.64
CA GLU A 164 -19.41 19.48 17.20
C GLU A 164 -17.91 19.58 16.88
N LEU A 165 -17.47 18.87 15.83
CA LEU A 165 -16.07 18.87 15.40
C LEU A 165 -15.78 20.07 14.49
N TYR A 166 -14.61 20.68 14.66
CA TYR A 166 -14.13 21.73 13.77
C TYR A 166 -12.61 21.76 13.68
N VAL A 167 -12.11 22.38 12.62
CA VAL A 167 -10.69 22.68 12.41
C VAL A 167 -10.45 24.16 12.64
N ALA A 168 -9.41 24.49 13.43
CA ALA A 168 -8.99 25.86 13.70
C ALA A 168 -7.52 25.90 14.12
N GLU A 169 -6.88 27.07 14.07
CA GLU A 169 -5.49 27.24 14.55
C GLU A 169 -5.40 27.06 16.07
N LYS A 170 -6.40 27.60 16.78
CA LYS A 170 -6.55 27.56 18.23
C LYS A 170 -8.01 27.31 18.57
N ARG A 171 -8.25 26.79 19.77
CA ARG A 171 -9.59 26.43 20.24
C ARG A 171 -10.58 27.60 20.17
N ASP A 172 -10.11 28.82 20.44
CA ASP A 172 -10.91 30.05 20.53
C ASP A 172 -10.82 30.93 19.27
N SER A 173 -10.37 30.38 18.14
CA SER A 173 -10.32 31.10 16.87
C SER A 173 -11.74 31.38 16.36
N GLU A 174 -11.99 32.60 15.88
CA GLU A 174 -13.24 32.95 15.19
C GLU A 174 -13.36 32.23 13.85
N ASP A 175 -12.24 32.11 13.13
CA ASP A 175 -12.14 31.32 11.90
C ASP A 175 -12.08 29.83 12.24
N ARG A 176 -13.21 29.14 12.06
CA ARG A 176 -13.37 27.70 12.28
C ARG A 176 -14.06 27.04 11.10
N ILE A 177 -13.52 25.90 10.67
CA ILE A 177 -14.09 25.11 9.58
C ILE A 177 -14.84 23.92 10.19
N PRO A 178 -16.17 23.83 10.01
CA PRO A 178 -16.95 22.77 10.62
C PRO A 178 -16.69 21.41 9.96
N LEU A 179 -16.53 20.38 10.78
CA LEU A 179 -16.41 18.99 10.35
C LEU A 179 -17.60 18.18 10.85
N ILE A 180 -18.08 17.26 10.02
CA ILE A 180 -19.00 16.21 10.44
C ILE A 180 -18.23 15.11 11.19
N ASP A 181 -17.05 14.76 10.69
CA ASP A 181 -16.26 13.65 11.23
C ASP A 181 -14.79 13.77 10.84
N PHE A 182 -13.93 13.18 11.68
CA PHE A 182 -12.51 12.99 11.39
C PHE A 182 -12.10 11.59 11.82
N SER A 183 -11.53 10.84 10.89
CA SER A 183 -11.05 9.50 11.16
C SER A 183 -9.65 9.28 10.58
N VAL A 184 -8.85 8.50 11.28
CA VAL A 184 -7.58 7.99 10.78
C VAL A 184 -7.80 6.62 10.17
N LYS A 185 -7.17 6.33 9.03
CA LYS A 185 -7.23 5.00 8.42
C LYS A 185 -6.48 4.03 9.33
N SER A 186 -7.15 2.96 9.73
CA SER A 186 -6.55 1.91 10.54
C SER A 186 -5.46 1.17 9.76
N ARG A 187 -4.52 0.58 10.50
CA ARG A 187 -3.47 -0.27 9.92
C ARG A 187 -4.13 -1.38 9.11
N LYS A 188 -3.90 -1.40 7.80
CA LYS A 188 -4.33 -2.51 6.93
C LYS A 188 -3.73 -3.80 7.48
N SER A 189 -4.53 -4.87 7.52
CA SER A 189 -4.00 -6.19 7.87
C SER A 189 -2.91 -6.58 6.86
N ARG A 190 -1.93 -7.35 7.34
CA ARG A 190 -0.86 -7.89 6.49
C ARG A 190 -1.42 -8.60 5.26
N ASP A 191 -2.45 -9.42 5.44
CA ASP A 191 -3.14 -10.11 4.35
C ASP A 191 -3.73 -9.16 3.29
N SER A 192 -4.29 -8.03 3.72
CA SER A 192 -4.83 -7.03 2.77
C SER A 192 -3.73 -6.36 1.95
N VAL A 193 -2.52 -6.26 2.51
CA VAL A 193 -1.35 -5.72 1.81
C VAL A 193 -0.85 -6.71 0.78
N ILE A 194 -0.71 -7.99 1.16
CA ILE A 194 -0.31 -9.08 0.26
C ILE A 194 -1.30 -9.15 -0.91
N LEU A 195 -2.61 -9.16 -0.64
CA LEU A 195 -3.64 -9.22 -1.69
C LEU A 195 -3.59 -8.01 -2.63
N LYS A 196 -3.37 -6.80 -2.11
CA LYS A 196 -3.25 -5.58 -2.92
C LYS A 196 -2.04 -5.64 -3.86
N LEU A 197 -0.93 -6.20 -3.40
CA LEU A 197 0.29 -6.37 -4.20
C LEU A 197 0.11 -7.43 -5.30
N LEU A 198 -0.50 -8.58 -4.97
CA LEU A 198 -0.82 -9.62 -5.95
C LEU A 198 -1.79 -9.14 -7.04
N HIS A 199 -2.69 -8.23 -6.71
CA HIS A 199 -3.65 -7.66 -7.65
C HIS A 199 -3.01 -6.71 -8.68
N LYS A 200 -2.00 -5.93 -8.30
CA LYS A 200 -1.49 -4.82 -9.13
C LYS A 200 -0.33 -5.24 -10.02
N ALA A 201 -0.28 -4.70 -11.23
CA ALA A 201 0.72 -5.02 -12.24
C ALA A 201 2.16 -4.82 -11.72
N ASP A 202 2.44 -3.67 -11.12
CA ASP A 202 3.84 -3.29 -10.83
C ASP A 202 4.45 -4.03 -9.61
N ASN A 203 3.66 -4.69 -8.74
CA ASN A 203 4.10 -5.38 -7.51
C ASN A 203 5.23 -4.63 -6.72
N VAL A 204 5.22 -3.29 -6.74
CA VAL A 204 6.34 -2.49 -6.18
C VAL A 204 6.13 -2.27 -4.69
N ALA A 205 7.22 -2.34 -3.92
CA ALA A 205 7.26 -1.91 -2.52
C ALA A 205 6.73 -0.49 -2.29
N GLU A 206 6.68 0.39 -3.31
CA GLU A 206 6.14 1.75 -3.21
C GLU A 206 4.65 1.80 -2.80
N GLU A 207 3.93 0.73 -3.10
CA GLU A 207 2.51 0.52 -2.80
C GLU A 207 2.26 0.12 -1.34
N LEU A 208 3.29 -0.42 -0.66
CA LEU A 208 3.26 -0.74 0.76
C LEU A 208 3.06 0.50 1.62
N PHE A 209 3.28 1.70 1.07
CA PHE A 209 3.31 2.94 1.82
C PHE A 209 1.94 3.63 1.98
N ASP A 210 0.87 3.17 1.29
CA ASP A 210 -0.53 3.64 1.49
C ASP A 210 -1.16 3.07 2.79
N ARG A 211 -0.43 3.14 3.90
CA ARG A 211 -0.84 2.59 5.21
C ARG A 211 -1.24 3.66 6.23
N VAL A 212 -0.81 4.90 6.02
CA VAL A 212 -1.10 6.02 6.92
C VAL A 212 -1.94 7.01 6.16
N GLY A 213 -3.15 7.27 6.63
CA GLY A 213 -4.01 8.25 6.01
C GLY A 213 -5.01 8.85 6.99
N VAL A 214 -5.46 10.05 6.68
CA VAL A 214 -6.47 10.80 7.42
C VAL A 214 -7.66 11.07 6.51
N ARG A 215 -8.86 11.01 7.07
CA ARG A 215 -10.11 11.28 6.39
C ARG A 215 -10.86 12.38 7.12
N PHE A 216 -11.13 13.46 6.40
CA PHE A 216 -11.97 14.57 6.83
C PHE A 216 -13.34 14.46 6.17
N ILE A 217 -14.37 14.69 6.96
CA ILE A 217 -15.74 14.82 6.46
C ILE A 217 -16.21 16.24 6.75
N THR A 218 -16.37 17.05 5.72
CA THR A 218 -16.81 18.46 5.82
C THR A 218 -18.33 18.59 5.67
N LYS A 219 -18.93 19.71 6.10
CA LYS A 219 -20.39 19.92 5.97
C LYS A 219 -20.78 20.17 4.52
N SER A 220 -20.11 21.10 3.85
CA SER A 220 -20.30 21.38 2.42
C SER A 220 -19.07 21.01 1.59
N SER A 221 -19.22 21.02 0.27
CA SER A 221 -18.11 20.86 -0.66
C SER A 221 -17.19 22.10 -0.58
N PHE A 222 -17.72 23.30 -0.39
CA PHE A 222 -16.90 24.51 -0.24
C PHE A 222 -16.01 24.46 1.01
N ASP A 223 -16.53 23.92 2.13
CA ASP A 223 -15.74 23.65 3.33
C ASP A 223 -14.54 22.72 3.04
N SER A 224 -14.65 21.82 2.06
CA SER A 224 -13.51 21.00 1.62
C SER A 224 -12.38 21.85 1.01
N LEU A 225 -12.72 22.89 0.24
CA LEU A 225 -11.73 23.81 -0.32
C LEU A 225 -11.14 24.73 0.76
N GLN A 226 -11.97 25.20 1.69
CA GLN A 226 -11.49 25.95 2.87
C GLN A 226 -10.53 25.12 3.70
N LEU A 227 -10.83 23.83 3.90
CA LEU A 227 -9.95 22.91 4.63
C LEU A 227 -8.60 22.76 3.92
N ILE A 228 -8.57 22.63 2.59
CA ILE A 228 -7.31 22.57 1.83
C ILE A 228 -6.51 23.87 1.97
N LYS A 229 -7.19 25.02 1.92
CA LYS A 229 -6.58 26.33 2.14
C LYS A 229 -5.95 26.39 3.55
N PHE A 230 -6.71 26.04 4.58
CA PHE A 230 -6.24 25.98 5.97
C PHE A 230 -5.05 25.05 6.14
N LEU A 231 -5.13 23.83 5.60
CA LEU A 231 -4.03 22.86 5.63
C LEU A 231 -2.79 23.38 4.91
N THR A 232 -2.91 24.29 3.95
CA THR A 232 -1.76 24.87 3.25
C THR A 232 -1.17 26.05 4.03
N GLU A 233 -2.01 26.99 4.46
CA GLU A 233 -1.60 28.21 5.16
C GLU A 233 -0.94 27.92 6.51
N HIS A 234 -1.39 26.89 7.21
CA HIS A 234 -0.84 26.49 8.52
C HIS A 234 0.30 25.46 8.45
N ASN A 235 0.81 25.11 7.27
CA ASN A 235 1.99 24.24 7.07
C ASN A 235 1.97 22.83 7.73
N ILE A 236 0.89 22.40 8.41
CA ILE A 236 -0.13 21.69 7.65
C ILE A 236 0.42 20.63 6.71
N VAL A 237 -0.12 20.63 5.49
CA VAL A 237 0.33 19.84 4.35
C VAL A 237 1.22 20.74 3.49
N MET A 238 2.44 20.27 3.17
CA MET A 238 3.34 20.99 2.28
C MET A 238 3.03 20.65 0.81
N PRO A 239 2.57 21.60 -0.03
CA PRO A 239 2.23 21.33 -1.43
C PRO A 239 3.40 20.76 -2.24
N GLN A 240 4.62 21.20 -1.94
CA GLN A 240 5.85 20.77 -2.62
C GLN A 240 6.16 19.28 -2.36
N ASN A 241 5.59 18.70 -1.29
CA ASN A 241 5.77 17.30 -0.95
C ASN A 241 4.60 16.41 -1.42
N ILE A 242 3.65 16.96 -2.17
CA ILE A 242 2.54 16.19 -2.75
C ILE A 242 3.05 15.40 -3.96
N LYS A 243 2.69 14.11 -4.05
CA LYS A 243 2.97 13.26 -5.21
C LYS A 243 1.91 13.50 -6.29
N PRO A 244 2.22 14.13 -7.44
CA PRO A 244 1.20 14.51 -8.42
C PRO A 244 0.41 13.33 -9.00
N SER A 245 1.07 12.18 -9.19
CA SER A 245 0.42 10.96 -9.70
C SER A 245 -0.57 10.30 -8.74
N ARG A 246 -0.69 10.81 -7.50
CA ARG A 246 -1.58 10.30 -6.45
C ARG A 246 -2.54 11.39 -5.94
N SER A 247 -2.78 12.42 -6.74
CA SER A 247 -3.78 13.46 -6.47
C SER A 247 -4.98 13.30 -7.39
N ILE A 248 -6.16 13.21 -6.81
CA ILE A 248 -7.43 12.97 -7.48
C ILE A 248 -8.47 13.92 -6.88
N ASN A 249 -9.23 14.59 -7.75
CA ASN A 249 -10.39 15.37 -7.38
C ASN A 249 -11.58 14.88 -8.22
N THR A 250 -12.60 14.32 -7.56
CA THR A 250 -13.86 13.95 -8.20
C THR A 250 -15.05 14.74 -7.67
N ILE A 251 -14.83 15.76 -6.84
CA ILE A 251 -15.89 16.64 -6.32
C ILE A 251 -16.15 17.79 -7.29
N PHE A 252 -15.10 18.47 -7.76
CA PHE A 252 -15.22 19.71 -8.53
C PHE A 252 -14.63 19.64 -9.94
N ASP A 253 -15.32 20.26 -10.89
CA ASP A 253 -14.70 20.81 -12.09
C ASP A 253 -14.01 22.14 -11.74
N LEU A 254 -12.69 22.09 -11.56
CA LEU A 254 -11.91 23.23 -11.05
C LEU A 254 -11.95 24.44 -11.98
N GLU A 255 -12.02 24.25 -13.30
CA GLU A 255 -12.03 25.37 -14.24
C GLU A 255 -13.37 26.11 -14.18
N LYS A 256 -14.49 25.37 -14.21
CA LYS A 256 -15.83 25.97 -14.07
C LYS A 256 -15.97 26.66 -12.71
N PHE A 257 -15.57 25.98 -11.64
CA PHE A 257 -15.66 26.55 -10.29
C PHE A 257 -14.84 27.82 -10.17
N LYS A 258 -13.61 27.85 -10.71
CA LYS A 258 -12.75 29.04 -10.65
C LYS A 258 -13.38 30.24 -11.37
N ASN A 259 -13.97 30.04 -12.54
CA ASN A 259 -14.61 31.11 -13.30
C ASN A 259 -15.83 31.66 -12.55
N SER A 260 -16.75 30.77 -12.12
CA SER A 260 -17.94 31.18 -11.37
C SER A 260 -17.62 31.79 -10.01
N PHE A 261 -16.54 31.34 -9.35
CA PHE A 261 -16.08 31.90 -8.08
C PHE A 261 -15.53 33.31 -8.24
N ASN A 262 -14.74 33.58 -9.29
CA ASN A 262 -14.24 34.92 -9.58
C ASN A 262 -15.40 35.88 -9.88
N ASP A 263 -16.37 35.47 -10.71
CA ASP A 263 -17.57 36.25 -11.00
C ASP A 263 -18.37 36.57 -9.74
N LEU A 264 -18.46 35.62 -8.81
CA LEU A 264 -19.14 35.82 -7.53
C LEU A 264 -18.38 36.81 -6.63
N ILE A 265 -17.05 36.71 -6.56
CA ILE A 265 -16.24 37.66 -5.78
C ILE A 265 -16.41 39.08 -6.30
N GLU A 266 -16.38 39.28 -7.62
CA GLU A 266 -16.59 40.59 -8.23
C GLU A 266 -17.97 41.16 -7.87
N LYS A 267 -19.03 40.35 -7.99
CA LYS A 267 -20.40 40.75 -7.62
C LYS A 267 -20.55 41.01 -6.12
N ALA A 268 -19.94 40.18 -5.27
CA ALA A 268 -20.01 40.34 -3.81
C ALA A 268 -19.33 41.63 -3.34
N SER A 269 -18.22 42.00 -3.99
CA SER A 269 -17.50 43.26 -3.74
C SER A 269 -18.32 44.48 -4.19
N GLN A 270 -19.03 44.39 -5.31
CA GLN A 270 -19.86 45.48 -5.83
C GLN A 270 -21.18 45.66 -5.06
N GLU A 271 -21.80 44.57 -4.63
CA GLU A 271 -23.14 44.57 -4.01
C GLU A 271 -23.12 44.44 -2.48
N ASN A 272 -21.94 44.50 -1.82
CA ASN A 272 -21.75 44.39 -0.37
C ASN A 272 -22.54 43.23 0.26
N TYR A 273 -22.32 42.01 -0.24
CA TYR A 273 -23.01 40.84 0.30
C TYR A 273 -22.68 40.61 1.76
N ASN A 274 -23.70 40.28 2.55
CA ASN A 274 -23.47 39.70 3.87
C ASN A 274 -22.89 38.27 3.71
N GLU A 275 -22.09 37.85 4.69
CA GLU A 275 -21.37 36.57 4.66
C GLU A 275 -22.31 35.37 4.46
N LYS A 276 -23.49 35.38 5.09
CA LYS A 276 -24.47 34.29 4.96
C LYS A 276 -25.01 34.15 3.54
N SER A 277 -25.30 35.27 2.87
CA SER A 277 -25.75 35.31 1.47
C SER A 277 -24.65 34.87 0.51
N PHE A 278 -23.41 35.21 0.81
CA PHE A 278 -22.25 34.77 0.03
C PHE A 278 -22.04 33.25 0.13
N LEU A 279 -22.03 32.70 1.35
CA LEU A 279 -21.88 31.26 1.58
C LEU A 279 -22.98 30.45 0.87
N LYS A 280 -24.23 30.92 0.91
CA LYS A 280 -25.33 30.26 0.22
C LYS A 280 -25.14 30.21 -1.30
N LYS A 281 -24.73 31.32 -1.93
CA LYS A 281 -24.47 31.38 -3.37
C LYS A 281 -23.26 30.54 -3.79
N ILE A 282 -22.24 30.47 -2.94
CA ILE A 282 -21.09 29.59 -3.18
C ILE A 282 -21.50 28.12 -3.14
N ASP A 283 -22.31 27.72 -2.17
CA ASP A 283 -22.76 26.33 -2.07
C ASP A 283 -23.65 25.94 -3.27
N GLU A 284 -24.43 26.88 -3.82
CA GLU A 284 -25.17 26.71 -5.08
C GLU A 284 -24.21 26.49 -6.26
N ILE A 285 -23.21 27.37 -6.44
CA ILE A 285 -22.19 27.25 -7.50
C ILE A 285 -21.37 25.95 -7.37
N ALA A 286 -21.01 25.57 -6.15
CA ALA A 286 -20.31 24.32 -5.86
C ALA A 286 -21.15 23.10 -6.24
N GLY A 287 -22.47 23.17 -6.07
CA GLY A 287 -23.41 22.16 -6.54
C GLY A 287 -23.48 22.04 -8.06
N ASP A 288 -23.47 23.17 -8.77
CA ASP A 288 -23.56 23.22 -10.23
C ASP A 288 -22.23 22.84 -10.93
N CYS A 289 -21.10 23.06 -10.26
CA CYS A 289 -19.76 22.76 -10.77
C CYS A 289 -19.29 21.33 -10.47
N GLN A 290 -20.20 20.38 -10.25
CA GLN A 290 -19.83 18.99 -10.03
C GLN A 290 -19.15 18.39 -11.27
N PHE A 291 -18.16 17.53 -11.01
CA PHE A 291 -17.40 16.86 -12.06
C PHE A 291 -18.30 15.94 -12.91
N SER A 292 -18.23 16.06 -14.25
CA SER A 292 -18.99 15.21 -15.18
C SER A 292 -18.21 13.95 -15.58
N GLU A 293 -18.95 12.85 -15.80
CA GLU A 293 -18.47 11.46 -15.85
C GLU A 293 -17.45 11.12 -16.96
N ASN A 294 -17.22 12.01 -17.94
CA ASN A 294 -16.46 11.71 -19.16
C ASN A 294 -14.92 11.67 -19.01
N ASN A 295 -14.36 11.97 -17.83
CA ASN A 295 -12.91 12.14 -17.65
C ASN A 295 -12.22 11.09 -16.74
N ILE A 296 -12.92 10.01 -16.34
CA ILE A 296 -12.34 8.97 -15.47
C ILE A 296 -11.62 7.92 -16.33
N SER A 297 -10.33 8.12 -16.63
CA SER A 297 -9.53 7.16 -17.42
C SER A 297 -8.60 6.26 -16.60
N LYS A 298 -8.66 6.25 -15.24
CA LYS A 298 -7.58 5.61 -14.44
C LYS A 298 -7.96 4.60 -13.36
N ASN A 299 -9.23 4.36 -13.04
CA ASN A 299 -9.60 3.32 -12.07
C ASN A 299 -10.72 2.42 -12.60
N VAL A 300 -10.34 1.20 -13.01
CA VAL A 300 -11.26 0.17 -13.54
C VAL A 300 -12.20 -0.39 -12.45
N HIS A 301 -11.87 -0.20 -11.16
CA HIS A 301 -12.54 -0.89 -10.05
C HIS A 301 -13.08 0.02 -8.93
N SER A 302 -12.92 1.34 -8.98
CA SER A 302 -13.62 2.22 -8.02
C SER A 302 -15.05 2.45 -8.51
N SER A 303 -16.05 2.38 -7.62
CA SER A 303 -17.43 2.66 -8.02
C SER A 303 -17.52 4.05 -8.67
N LYS A 304 -18.22 4.14 -9.81
CA LYS A 304 -18.34 5.37 -10.60
C LYS A 304 -19.01 6.52 -9.82
N ALA A 305 -19.69 6.19 -8.73
CA ALA A 305 -20.38 7.13 -7.84
C ALA A 305 -19.48 7.73 -6.74
N TYR A 306 -18.24 7.24 -6.56
CA TYR A 306 -17.40 7.68 -5.44
C TYR A 306 -16.82 9.08 -5.65
N LYS A 307 -17.31 10.05 -4.86
CA LYS A 307 -16.85 11.45 -4.90
C LYS A 307 -15.98 11.80 -3.70
N SER A 308 -14.73 12.20 -3.95
CA SER A 308 -13.78 12.66 -2.91
C SER A 308 -12.64 13.49 -3.50
N ILE A 309 -11.97 14.27 -2.64
CA ILE A 309 -10.63 14.81 -2.92
C ILE A 309 -9.62 13.95 -2.18
N GLN A 310 -8.62 13.46 -2.89
CA GLN A 310 -7.58 12.61 -2.34
C GLN A 310 -6.22 13.08 -2.85
N PHE A 311 -5.24 13.19 -1.95
CA PHE A 311 -3.86 13.45 -2.34
C PHE A 311 -2.89 12.76 -1.39
N THR A 312 -1.72 12.40 -1.90
CA THR A 312 -0.65 11.80 -1.10
C THR A 312 0.45 12.83 -0.86
N GLY A 313 0.62 13.26 0.38
CA GLY A 313 1.75 14.08 0.83
C GLY A 313 2.91 13.22 1.33
N ARG A 314 4.10 13.81 1.44
CA ARG A 314 5.26 13.18 2.09
C ARG A 314 5.68 13.99 3.31
N GLN A 315 5.97 13.30 4.40
CA GLN A 315 6.48 13.90 5.63
C GLN A 315 7.87 13.35 5.93
N LEU A 316 8.79 14.22 6.34
CA LEU A 316 10.09 13.79 6.84
C LEU A 316 9.90 13.24 8.26
N ILE A 317 10.04 11.92 8.39
CA ILE A 317 9.97 11.22 9.67
C ILE A 317 11.35 11.23 10.30
N ARG A 318 11.39 11.45 11.62
CA ARG A 318 12.61 11.41 12.42
C ARG A 318 12.48 10.32 13.47
N TYR A 319 13.28 9.28 13.36
CA TYR A 319 13.38 8.27 14.39
C TYR A 319 14.68 8.46 15.17
N GLN A 320 14.57 8.70 16.46
CA GLN A 320 15.70 8.69 17.38
C GLN A 320 15.88 7.28 17.88
N ASN A 321 17.09 6.74 17.77
CA ASN A 321 17.37 5.38 18.18
C ASN A 321 17.50 5.32 19.72
N PRO A 322 16.57 4.70 20.46
CA PRO A 322 16.62 4.67 21.93
C PRO A 322 17.90 3.99 22.43
N PHE A 323 18.35 2.94 21.73
CA PHE A 323 19.59 2.25 22.06
C PHE A 323 20.80 3.19 22.00
N PHE A 324 20.85 4.12 21.04
CA PHE A 324 21.97 5.05 20.93
C PHE A 324 21.99 6.06 22.08
N GLU A 325 20.82 6.49 22.58
CA GLU A 325 20.72 7.39 23.73
C GLU A 325 21.17 6.68 25.01
N GLU A 326 20.65 5.48 25.28
CA GLU A 326 21.04 4.66 26.43
C GLU A 326 22.52 4.30 26.39
N PHE A 327 23.03 3.88 25.21
CA PHE A 327 24.43 3.53 25.04
C PHE A 327 25.36 4.73 25.22
N ASN A 328 24.96 5.93 24.78
CA ASN A 328 25.75 7.13 25.03
C ASN A 328 25.79 7.51 26.51
N SER A 329 24.68 7.34 27.24
CA SER A 329 24.66 7.52 28.69
C SER A 329 25.64 6.55 29.35
N LEU A 330 25.53 5.25 29.03
CA LEU A 330 26.42 4.21 29.54
C LEU A 330 27.90 4.51 29.23
N ARG A 331 28.18 5.07 28.06
CA ARG A 331 29.53 5.45 27.66
C ARG A 331 30.06 6.66 28.42
N GLN A 332 29.20 7.61 28.80
CA GLN A 332 29.60 8.73 29.67
C GLN A 332 29.99 8.22 31.05
N ASP A 333 29.22 7.28 31.61
CA ASP A 333 29.53 6.63 32.89
C ASP A 333 30.85 5.83 32.79
N ALA A 334 31.04 5.08 31.70
CA ALA A 334 32.27 4.35 31.44
C ALA A 334 33.51 5.25 31.27
N LYS A 335 33.34 6.52 30.86
CA LYS A 335 34.46 7.49 30.85
C LYS A 335 34.82 8.00 32.23
N ALA A 336 33.85 8.05 33.15
CA ALA A 336 34.06 8.50 34.52
C ALA A 336 34.77 7.43 35.37
N GLU A 337 34.57 6.15 35.08
CA GLU A 337 35.29 5.05 35.73
C GLU A 337 36.66 4.78 35.08
N THR A 338 37.74 4.96 35.84
CA THR A 338 39.10 4.61 35.40
C THR A 338 39.53 3.26 35.96
N GLY A 339 40.09 2.39 35.10
CA GLY A 339 40.65 1.09 35.50
C GLY A 339 39.69 -0.10 35.47
N ASN A 340 38.41 0.10 35.16
CA ASN A 340 37.44 -0.99 35.01
C ASN A 340 37.57 -1.68 33.62
N PRO A 341 37.84 -3.00 33.55
CA PRO A 341 37.91 -3.73 32.28
C PRO A 341 36.63 -3.66 31.45
N LEU A 342 35.46 -3.57 32.10
CA LEU A 342 34.17 -3.43 31.42
C LEU A 342 34.02 -2.06 30.76
N ALA A 343 34.44 -1.00 31.44
CA ALA A 343 34.43 0.36 30.91
C ALA A 343 35.31 0.47 29.65
N GLN A 344 36.49 -0.15 29.65
CA GLN A 344 37.35 -0.20 28.47
C GLN A 344 36.70 -0.94 27.29
N LYS A 345 36.04 -2.08 27.55
CA LYS A 345 35.30 -2.82 26.51
C LYS A 345 34.18 -1.98 25.90
N ILE A 346 33.37 -1.30 26.71
CA ILE A 346 32.31 -0.41 26.24
C ILE A 346 32.87 0.71 25.37
N LEU A 347 33.98 1.34 25.78
CA LEU A 347 34.62 2.42 25.03
C LEU A 347 35.24 1.97 23.70
N SER A 348 35.62 0.68 23.59
CA SER A 348 36.21 0.06 22.40
C SER A 348 35.20 -0.45 21.37
N MET A 349 33.90 -0.47 21.69
CA MET A 349 32.88 -0.93 20.74
C MET A 349 32.82 -0.02 19.51
N ASP A 350 32.72 -0.64 18.33
CA ASP A 350 32.54 0.09 17.08
C ASP A 350 31.09 0.59 16.96
N MET A 351 30.95 1.90 16.79
CA MET A 351 29.67 2.62 16.66
C MET A 351 29.44 3.15 15.24
N SER A 352 30.36 2.89 14.31
CA SER A 352 30.37 3.49 12.97
C SER A 352 29.08 3.26 12.18
N LEU A 353 28.43 2.10 12.40
CA LEU A 353 27.18 1.72 11.73
C LEU A 353 25.91 2.11 12.50
N ILE A 354 26.03 2.63 13.72
CA ILE A 354 24.88 3.00 14.54
C ILE A 354 24.51 4.46 14.23
N ALA A 355 23.50 4.62 13.37
CA ALA A 355 22.93 5.93 13.11
C ALA A 355 22.23 6.47 14.36
N ARG A 356 22.59 7.69 14.78
CA ARG A 356 21.93 8.43 15.87
C ARG A 356 20.46 8.66 15.59
N ASP A 357 20.19 9.23 14.41
CA ASP A 357 18.85 9.48 13.91
C ASP A 357 18.68 8.81 12.55
N ILE A 358 17.54 8.17 12.33
CA ILE A 358 17.12 7.73 11.00
C ILE A 358 16.10 8.75 10.49
N ARG A 359 16.34 9.28 9.29
CA ARG A 359 15.47 10.29 8.67
C ARG A 359 15.10 9.87 7.25
N PHE A 360 13.81 9.87 6.96
CA PHE A 360 13.30 9.49 5.64
C PHE A 360 11.95 10.13 5.38
N PHE A 361 11.63 10.36 4.11
CA PHE A 361 10.28 10.75 3.72
C PHE A 361 9.35 9.55 3.75
N PHE A 362 8.21 9.69 4.42
CA PHE A 362 7.14 8.71 4.42
C PHE A 362 5.87 9.33 3.82
N PRO A 363 5.21 8.64 2.87
CA PRO A 363 3.97 9.15 2.28
C PRO A 363 2.79 8.92 3.23
N TYR A 364 1.84 9.85 3.20
CA TYR A 364 0.57 9.73 3.90
C TYR A 364 -0.55 10.26 3.01
N GLU A 365 -1.73 9.67 3.13
CA GLU A 365 -2.89 10.01 2.33
C GLU A 365 -3.82 10.95 3.08
N VAL A 366 -4.26 12.02 2.43
CA VAL A 366 -5.35 12.87 2.93
C VAL A 366 -6.54 12.64 2.02
N GLN A 367 -7.67 12.34 2.64
CA GLN A 367 -8.95 12.19 1.96
C GLN A 367 -9.97 13.16 2.55
N ILE A 368 -10.66 13.89 1.68
CA ILE A 368 -11.69 14.87 2.05
C ILE A 368 -12.98 14.51 1.31
N VAL A 369 -14.07 14.41 2.05
CA VAL A 369 -15.41 14.08 1.55
C VAL A 369 -16.41 15.05 2.18
N ASP A 370 -17.38 15.56 1.43
CA ASP A 370 -18.45 16.37 2.02
C ASP A 370 -19.62 15.51 2.53
N GLY A 371 -20.49 16.09 3.35
CA GLY A 371 -21.61 15.40 3.97
C GLY A 371 -22.58 14.78 2.98
N LYS A 372 -22.85 15.42 1.85
CA LYS A 372 -23.76 14.90 0.81
C LYS A 372 -23.14 13.66 0.16
N ASN A 373 -21.86 13.76 -0.22
CA ASN A 373 -21.11 12.66 -0.80
C ASN A 373 -20.83 11.53 0.20
N LYS A 374 -20.76 11.80 1.51
CA LYS A 374 -20.68 10.75 2.54
C LYS A 374 -21.88 9.80 2.47
N GLN A 375 -23.10 10.32 2.32
CA GLN A 375 -24.32 9.51 2.24
C GLN A 375 -24.32 8.64 0.97
N ILE A 376 -24.01 9.25 -0.17
CA ILE A 376 -23.88 8.55 -1.46
C ILE A 376 -22.78 7.48 -1.40
N ASN A 377 -21.64 7.81 -0.79
CA ASN A 377 -20.53 6.87 -0.63
C ASN A 377 -20.85 5.76 0.38
N ALA A 378 -21.68 6.01 1.40
CA ALA A 378 -22.09 5.00 2.38
C ALA A 378 -23.06 3.98 1.77
N GLU A 379 -23.94 4.40 0.87
CA GLU A 379 -24.72 3.48 0.02
C GLU A 379 -23.80 2.64 -0.89
N GLY A 380 -22.68 3.23 -1.33
CA GLY A 380 -21.60 2.53 -2.03
C GLY A 380 -20.60 1.76 -1.14
N ASP A 381 -20.63 1.85 0.19
CA ASP A 381 -19.68 1.13 1.07
C ASP A 381 -20.00 -0.38 1.15
N ALA A 382 -21.23 -0.79 0.81
CA ALA A 382 -21.53 -2.18 0.43
C ALA A 382 -20.60 -2.67 -0.70
N SER A 383 -20.25 -1.75 -1.61
CA SER A 383 -19.28 -1.98 -2.70
C SER A 383 -17.82 -2.01 -2.24
N HIS A 384 -17.46 -1.61 -1.02
CA HIS A 384 -16.08 -1.81 -0.53
C HIS A 384 -15.80 -3.29 -0.23
N GLN A 385 -16.81 -4.05 0.22
CA GLN A 385 -16.70 -5.50 0.33
C GLN A 385 -16.61 -6.12 -1.07
N GLU A 386 -17.44 -5.69 -2.01
CA GLU A 386 -17.36 -6.11 -3.43
C GLU A 386 -16.03 -5.74 -4.08
N TYR A 387 -15.46 -4.59 -3.76
CA TYR A 387 -14.16 -4.15 -4.23
C TYR A 387 -13.04 -5.08 -3.75
N LYS A 388 -13.07 -5.48 -2.47
CA LYS A 388 -12.14 -6.48 -1.94
C LYS A 388 -12.33 -7.84 -2.60
N LYS A 389 -13.59 -8.24 -2.86
CA LYS A 389 -13.90 -9.47 -3.60
C LYS A 389 -13.37 -9.40 -5.04
N GLY A 390 -13.49 -8.24 -5.70
CA GLY A 390 -12.92 -7.98 -7.02
C GLY A 390 -11.40 -8.07 -7.03
N GLN A 391 -10.73 -7.49 -6.02
CA GLN A 391 -9.28 -7.62 -5.88
C GLN A 391 -8.84 -9.09 -5.72
N GLN A 392 -9.57 -9.83 -4.89
CA GLN A 392 -9.37 -11.26 -4.67
C GLN A 392 -9.56 -12.05 -5.95
N LEU A 393 -10.63 -11.79 -6.70
CA LEU A 393 -10.93 -12.47 -7.95
C LEU A 393 -9.90 -12.18 -9.05
N THR A 394 -9.50 -10.93 -9.22
CA THR A 394 -8.45 -10.55 -10.18
C THR A 394 -7.11 -11.21 -9.81
N SER A 395 -6.74 -11.21 -8.53
CA SER A 395 -5.52 -11.90 -8.07
C SER A 395 -5.61 -13.41 -8.29
N LEU A 396 -6.77 -14.00 -8.03
CA LEU A 396 -7.03 -15.42 -8.27
C LEU A 396 -6.92 -15.74 -9.76
N LYS A 397 -7.58 -14.99 -10.64
CA LYS A 397 -7.49 -15.16 -12.10
C LYS A 397 -6.04 -15.00 -12.57
N ARG A 398 -5.30 -14.02 -12.06
CA ARG A 398 -3.89 -13.79 -12.40
C ARG A 398 -3.01 -14.99 -12.03
N LEU A 399 -3.17 -15.56 -10.85
CA LEU A 399 -2.32 -16.65 -10.35
C LEU A 399 -2.76 -18.04 -10.84
N PHE A 400 -4.07 -18.34 -10.80
CA PHE A 400 -4.61 -19.68 -11.01
C PHE A 400 -5.05 -19.96 -12.45
N LYS A 401 -5.05 -18.98 -13.35
CA LYS A 401 -5.50 -19.16 -14.75
C LYS A 401 -4.93 -20.43 -15.41
N PRO A 402 -3.61 -20.71 -15.39
CA PRO A 402 -3.07 -21.92 -16.03
C PRO A 402 -3.62 -23.21 -15.42
N LEU A 403 -3.78 -23.25 -14.10
CA LEU A 403 -4.27 -24.42 -13.38
C LEU A 403 -5.78 -24.64 -13.59
N MET A 404 -6.54 -23.55 -13.68
CA MET A 404 -7.96 -23.59 -14.03
C MET A 404 -8.19 -24.06 -15.46
N GLU A 405 -7.38 -23.61 -16.41
CA GLU A 405 -7.42 -24.06 -17.80
C GLU A 405 -7.11 -25.56 -17.90
N LEU A 406 -6.08 -26.04 -17.18
CA LEU A 406 -5.73 -27.46 -17.11
C LEU A 406 -6.89 -28.33 -16.57
N LYS A 407 -7.58 -27.85 -15.53
CA LYS A 407 -8.68 -28.58 -14.87
C LYS A 407 -10.05 -28.29 -15.47
N LYS A 408 -10.14 -27.43 -16.50
CA LYS A 408 -11.39 -26.96 -17.13
C LYS A 408 -12.40 -26.40 -16.13
N ILE A 409 -11.90 -25.64 -15.15
CA ILE A 409 -12.71 -25.00 -14.12
C ILE A 409 -13.06 -23.59 -14.59
N SER A 410 -14.35 -23.29 -14.73
CA SER A 410 -14.85 -21.92 -14.87
C SER A 410 -15.20 -21.37 -13.49
N ILE A 411 -14.84 -20.12 -13.22
CA ILE A 411 -15.35 -19.40 -12.04
C ILE A 411 -16.73 -18.87 -12.39
N ASP A 412 -17.68 -19.04 -11.49
CA ASP A 412 -19.00 -18.46 -11.60
C ASP A 412 -18.88 -16.92 -11.53
N GLU A 413 -19.12 -16.24 -12.65
CA GLU A 413 -18.99 -14.78 -12.76
C GLU A 413 -20.21 -14.03 -12.21
N SER A 414 -21.22 -14.76 -11.70
CA SER A 414 -22.41 -14.19 -11.06
C SER A 414 -22.12 -13.30 -9.84
N PHE A 415 -20.90 -13.35 -9.30
CA PHE A 415 -20.45 -12.51 -8.18
C PHE A 415 -19.85 -11.15 -8.59
N ILE A 416 -19.85 -10.82 -9.89
CA ILE A 416 -19.29 -9.56 -10.43
C ILE A 416 -20.38 -8.47 -10.63
N ASN A 417 -21.67 -8.83 -10.58
CA ASN A 417 -22.78 -7.89 -10.78
C ASN A 417 -23.28 -7.24 -9.50
#